data_AF-A0A951JJ22-F1
#
_entry.id   AF-A0A951JJ22-F1
#
_cell.length_a   1.000
_cell.length_b   1.000
_cell.length_c   1.000
_cell.angle_alpha   90.00
_cell.angle_beta   90.00
_cell.angle_gamma   90.00
#
_symmetry.space_group_name_H-M   'P 1'
#
loop_
_entity.id
_entity.type
_entity.pdbx_description
1 polymer ?
#
loop_
_entity_poly.entity_id
_entity_poly.type
_entity_poly.pdbx_seq_one_letter_code
_entity_poly.pdbx_strand_id
1 'polypeptide(L)'
;MFAGLLTFLFLAALGVAAEFLLIDRLHESRLNEWLAEHIYLPALRMPALIGFILASYPTLYGLEAGPPLAALLDFNWFGRALNILFMLPLLFSLLPVAGRFSALVLPAQGMALTALLFMPLAAALDLETASYRPDLSTLVALLLFGIGGHVLGTALAERLPRRRAALPAYDATVLAFQAPVILAYGHALGLQAQ
;
A
#
# COMPACT_ATOMS: atom_id res chain seq x y z
N MET A 1 -8.86 -9.98 -10.58
CA MET A 1 -8.87 -8.50 -10.56
C MET A 1 -10.12 -7.89 -9.91
N PHE A 2 -11.36 -8.17 -10.37
CA PHE A 2 -12.57 -7.53 -9.81
C PHE A 2 -12.79 -7.82 -8.31
N ALA A 3 -12.60 -9.07 -7.88
CA ALA A 3 -12.67 -9.44 -6.46
C ALA A 3 -11.62 -8.69 -5.62
N GLY A 4 -10.39 -8.57 -6.11
CA GLY A 4 -9.33 -7.80 -5.45
C GLY A 4 -9.67 -6.33 -5.27
N LEU A 5 -10.26 -5.70 -6.29
CA LEU A 5 -10.73 -4.32 -6.21
C LEU A 5 -11.87 -4.17 -5.19
N LEU A 6 -12.82 -5.09 -5.14
CA LEU A 6 -13.90 -5.06 -4.15
C LEU A 6 -13.39 -5.26 -2.73
N THR A 7 -12.48 -6.21 -2.50
CA THR A 7 -11.82 -6.42 -1.20
C THR A 7 -11.06 -5.17 -0.77
N PHE A 8 -10.33 -4.56 -1.70
CA PHE A 8 -9.63 -3.31 -1.46
C PHE A 8 -10.59 -2.18 -1.07
N LEU A 9 -11.65 -1.95 -1.85
CA LEU A 9 -12.64 -0.91 -1.56
C LEU A 9 -13.33 -1.14 -0.21
N PHE A 10 -13.65 -2.39 0.11
CA PHE A 10 -14.24 -2.76 1.40
C PHE A 10 -13.30 -2.47 2.56
N LEU A 11 -12.04 -2.91 2.49
CA LEU A 11 -11.05 -2.71 3.54
C LEU A 11 -10.61 -1.24 3.64
N ALA A 12 -10.53 -0.54 2.51
CA ALA A 12 -10.29 0.90 2.46
C ALA A 12 -11.41 1.67 3.17
N ALA A 13 -12.68 1.35 2.85
CA ALA A 13 -13.84 1.95 3.52
C ALA A 13 -13.85 1.65 5.02
N LEU A 14 -13.50 0.42 5.42
CA LEU A 14 -13.38 0.04 6.82
C LEU A 14 -12.27 0.82 7.54
N GLY A 15 -11.11 0.98 6.90
CA GLY A 15 -9.99 1.76 7.42
C GLY A 15 -10.36 3.24 7.59
N VAL A 16 -11.00 3.84 6.59
CA VAL A 16 -11.51 5.23 6.62
C VAL A 16 -12.58 5.40 7.71
N ALA A 17 -13.48 4.43 7.88
CA ALA A 17 -14.48 4.46 8.94
C ALA A 17 -13.84 4.38 10.33
N ALA A 18 -12.86 3.49 10.52
CA ALA A 18 -12.10 3.38 11.75
C ALA A 18 -11.33 4.67 12.05
N GLU A 19 -10.70 5.27 11.05
CA GLU A 19 -10.03 6.55 11.14
C GLU A 19 -10.99 7.66 11.59
N PHE A 20 -12.18 7.76 10.97
CA PHE A 20 -13.20 8.73 11.35
C PHE A 20 -13.70 8.59 12.80
N LEU A 21 -13.68 7.37 13.35
CA LEU A 21 -14.05 7.08 14.73
C LEU A 21 -12.92 7.38 15.73
N LEU A 22 -11.66 7.19 15.31
CA LEU A 22 -10.49 7.29 16.18
C LEU A 22 -9.87 8.69 16.18
N ILE A 23 -10.05 9.49 15.12
CA ILE A 23 -9.36 10.78 14.95
C ILE A 23 -9.65 11.76 16.09
N ASP A 24 -10.88 11.79 16.62
CA ASP A 24 -11.25 12.66 17.73
C ASP A 24 -10.62 12.22 19.07
N ARG A 25 -10.31 10.93 19.23
CA ARG A 25 -9.68 10.39 20.45
C ARG A 25 -8.16 10.46 20.42
N LEU A 26 -7.57 10.51 19.23
CA LEU A 26 -6.12 10.46 19.03
C LEU A 26 -5.46 11.85 19.03
N HIS A 27 -6.21 12.94 18.92
CA HIS A 27 -5.62 14.29 18.79
C HIS A 27 -5.58 15.11 20.10
N GLU A 28 -5.72 14.46 21.26
CA GLU A 28 -5.70 15.16 22.56
C GLU A 28 -4.31 15.67 22.98
N SER A 29 -3.22 15.09 22.45
CA SER A 29 -1.84 15.49 22.76
C SER A 29 -0.95 15.47 21.52
N ARG A 30 0.11 16.30 21.51
CA ARG A 30 1.09 16.35 20.39
C ARG A 30 1.78 15.00 20.13
N LEU A 31 2.01 14.21 21.18
CA LEU A 31 2.56 12.86 21.04
C LEU A 31 1.54 11.96 20.33
N ASN A 32 0.26 12.02 20.72
CA ASN A 32 -0.77 11.19 20.12
C ASN A 32 -1.06 11.60 18.67
N GLU A 33 -1.01 12.89 18.33
CA GLU A 33 -1.10 13.37 16.95
C GLU A 33 0.05 12.82 16.11
N TRP A 34 1.29 12.87 16.61
CA TRP A 34 2.43 12.26 15.93
C TRP A 34 2.28 10.75 15.76
N LEU A 35 1.87 10.03 16.82
CA LEU A 35 1.65 8.57 16.79
C LEU A 35 0.51 8.20 15.84
N ALA A 36 -0.54 9.01 15.76
CA ALA A 36 -1.65 8.80 14.85
C ALA A 36 -1.17 8.86 13.40
N GLU A 37 -0.51 9.96 13.02
CA GLU A 37 -0.05 10.18 11.65
C GLU A 37 1.00 9.17 11.20
N HIS A 38 1.90 8.74 12.09
CA HIS A 38 3.07 7.95 11.70
C HIS A 38 2.95 6.45 12.01
N ILE A 39 2.05 6.04 12.92
CA ILE A 39 1.92 4.64 13.34
C ILE A 39 0.50 4.14 13.14
N TYR A 40 -0.50 4.74 13.80
CA TYR A 40 -1.84 4.16 13.84
C TYR A 40 -2.55 4.22 12.48
N LEU A 41 -2.50 5.37 11.80
CA LEU A 41 -3.16 5.55 10.51
C LEU A 41 -2.50 4.73 9.39
N PRO A 42 -1.16 4.70 9.25
CA PRO A 42 -0.50 3.77 8.33
C PRO A 42 -0.83 2.31 8.64
N ALA A 43 -0.85 1.92 9.92
CA ALA A 43 -1.19 0.55 10.32
C ALA A 43 -2.62 0.15 9.97
N LEU A 44 -3.57 1.09 10.00
CA LEU A 44 -4.95 0.87 9.57
C LEU A 44 -5.09 0.64 8.05
N ARG A 45 -4.18 1.20 7.25
CA ARG A 45 -4.19 1.09 5.78
C ARG A 45 -3.53 -0.18 5.26
N MET A 46 -2.54 -0.68 6.00
CA MET A 46 -1.82 -1.91 5.65
C MET A 46 -2.73 -3.11 5.39
N PRO A 47 -3.76 -3.42 6.19
CA PRO A 47 -4.71 -4.48 5.89
C PRO A 47 -5.41 -4.32 4.55
N ALA A 48 -5.79 -3.09 4.17
CA ALA A 48 -6.42 -2.84 2.87
C ALA A 48 -5.46 -3.12 1.71
N LEU A 49 -4.20 -2.71 1.86
CA LEU A 49 -3.13 -2.97 0.91
C LEU A 49 -2.84 -4.47 0.77
N ILE A 50 -2.70 -5.17 1.89
CA ILE A 50 -2.48 -6.63 1.95
C ILE A 50 -3.65 -7.37 1.31
N GLY A 51 -4.88 -7.02 1.71
CA GLY A 51 -6.09 -7.61 1.15
C GLY A 51 -6.19 -7.38 -0.36
N PHE A 52 -5.88 -6.18 -0.84
CA PHE A 52 -5.83 -5.89 -2.28
C PHE A 52 -4.85 -6.78 -3.03
N ILE A 53 -3.60 -6.87 -2.55
CA ILE A 53 -2.54 -7.63 -3.23
C ILE A 53 -2.87 -9.13 -3.23
N LEU A 54 -3.28 -9.67 -2.08
CA LEU A 54 -3.65 -11.09 -1.96
C LEU A 54 -4.89 -11.44 -2.79
N ALA A 55 -5.92 -10.60 -2.79
CA ALA A 55 -7.13 -10.85 -3.58
C ALA A 55 -6.98 -10.54 -5.07
N SER A 56 -5.92 -9.79 -5.45
CA SER A 56 -5.58 -9.53 -6.85
C SER A 56 -4.66 -10.60 -7.43
N TYR A 57 -3.97 -11.39 -6.60
CA TYR A 57 -3.24 -12.58 -7.04
C TYR A 57 -4.18 -13.63 -7.65
N PRO A 58 -3.79 -14.36 -8.73
CA PRO A 58 -2.55 -14.24 -9.48
C PRO A 58 -2.57 -13.14 -10.56
N THR A 59 -3.76 -12.59 -10.85
CA THR A 59 -3.96 -11.59 -11.92
C THR A 59 -3.15 -10.30 -11.77
N LEU A 60 -2.71 -9.97 -10.54
CA LEU A 60 -1.78 -8.87 -10.26
C LEU A 60 -0.47 -8.99 -11.06
N TYR A 61 -0.01 -10.22 -11.28
CA TYR A 61 1.20 -10.53 -12.03
C TYR A 61 0.91 -10.85 -13.50
N GLY A 62 -0.30 -10.58 -14.00
CA GLY A 62 -0.68 -10.94 -15.38
C GLY A 62 -0.74 -12.45 -15.65
N LEU A 63 -0.74 -13.27 -14.61
CA LEU A 63 -0.84 -14.73 -14.72
C LEU A 63 -2.30 -15.17 -14.75
N GLU A 64 -2.65 -16.07 -15.66
CA GLU A 64 -3.99 -16.69 -15.72
C GLU A 64 -4.21 -17.66 -14.56
N ALA A 65 -3.16 -18.40 -14.19
CA ALA A 65 -3.13 -19.31 -13.07
C ALA A 65 -1.77 -19.23 -12.38
N GLY A 66 -1.75 -19.41 -11.06
CA GLY A 66 -0.54 -19.52 -10.26
C GLY A 66 -0.75 -20.51 -9.12
N PRO A 67 0.33 -20.91 -8.43
CA PRO A 67 0.24 -21.76 -7.24
C PRO A 67 -0.74 -21.17 -6.21
N PRO A 68 -1.46 -22.00 -5.44
CA PRO A 68 -2.38 -21.49 -4.42
C PRO A 68 -1.61 -20.66 -3.39
N LEU A 69 -2.22 -19.58 -2.88
CA LEU A 69 -1.58 -18.72 -1.87
C LEU A 69 -1.09 -19.50 -0.65
N ALA A 70 -1.79 -20.56 -0.24
CA ALA A 70 -1.37 -21.42 0.85
C ALA A 70 -0.03 -22.15 0.60
N ALA A 71 0.34 -22.37 -0.67
CA ALA A 71 1.64 -22.92 -1.04
C ALA A 71 2.75 -21.86 -1.10
N LEU A 72 2.38 -20.58 -1.28
CA LEU A 72 3.33 -19.46 -1.35
C LEU A 72 3.58 -18.81 0.02
N LEU A 73 2.58 -18.84 0.90
CA LEU A 73 2.59 -18.14 2.19
C LEU A 73 2.88 -19.12 3.33
N ASP A 74 4.14 -19.25 3.69
CA ASP A 74 4.51 -19.79 5.00
C ASP A 74 4.16 -18.77 6.10
N PHE A 75 3.47 -19.20 7.16
CA PHE A 75 3.05 -18.33 8.26
C PHE A 75 4.23 -17.62 8.93
N ASN A 76 5.37 -18.30 9.10
CA ASN A 76 6.54 -17.70 9.74
C ASN A 76 7.21 -16.66 8.83
N TRP A 77 7.38 -16.97 7.55
CA TRP A 77 7.91 -16.01 6.58
C TRP A 77 6.97 -14.80 6.40
N PHE A 78 5.67 -15.04 6.22
CA PHE A 78 4.68 -13.98 6.02
C PHE A 78 4.57 -13.07 7.24
N GLY A 79 4.59 -13.63 8.45
CA GLY A 79 4.64 -12.85 9.69
C GLY A 79 5.87 -11.93 9.76
N ARG A 80 7.06 -12.43 9.38
CA ARG A 80 8.28 -11.59 9.31
C ARG A 80 8.17 -10.50 8.24
N ALA A 81 7.67 -10.83 7.06
CA ALA A 81 7.46 -9.89 5.97
C ALA A 81 6.51 -8.76 6.39
N LEU A 82 5.40 -9.09 7.06
CA LEU A 82 4.48 -8.11 7.62
C LEU A 82 5.16 -7.22 8.67
N ASN A 83 5.91 -7.80 9.61
CA ASN A 83 6.63 -6.99 10.61
C ASN A 83 7.58 -5.99 9.96
N ILE A 84 8.31 -6.39 8.92
CA ILE A 84 9.19 -5.48 8.16
C ILE A 84 8.37 -4.37 7.48
N LEU A 85 7.25 -4.72 6.85
CA LEU A 85 6.35 -3.75 6.21
C LEU A 85 5.72 -2.75 7.19
N PHE A 86 5.41 -3.18 8.42
CA PHE A 86 4.94 -2.29 9.48
C PHE A 86 6.06 -1.42 10.07
N MET A 87 7.32 -1.89 10.06
CA MET A 87 8.46 -1.08 10.50
C MET A 87 8.90 -0.04 9.46
N LEU A 88 8.71 -0.31 8.17
CA LEU A 88 9.03 0.60 7.07
C LEU A 88 8.48 2.03 7.25
N PRO A 89 7.17 2.26 7.51
CA PRO A 89 6.65 3.61 7.75
C PRO A 89 7.29 4.29 8.97
N LEU A 90 7.60 3.54 10.03
CA LEU A 90 8.28 4.08 11.21
C LEU A 90 9.70 4.52 10.87
N LEU A 91 10.44 3.70 10.13
CA LEU A 91 11.80 4.04 9.67
C LEU A 91 11.79 5.23 8.72
N PHE A 92 10.78 5.32 7.84
CA PHE A 92 10.58 6.49 6.98
C PHE A 92 10.24 7.74 7.80
N SER A 93 9.37 7.65 8.81
CA SER A 93 9.03 8.78 9.69
C SER A 93 10.26 9.40 10.36
N LEU A 94 11.27 8.59 10.69
CA LEU A 94 12.53 9.07 11.27
C LEU A 94 13.45 9.79 10.28
N LEU A 95 13.20 9.68 8.97
CA LEU A 95 13.95 10.41 7.95
C LEU A 95 13.40 11.84 7.83
N PRO A 96 14.22 12.89 8.09
CA PRO A 96 13.76 14.27 8.08
C PRO A 96 13.22 14.73 6.71
N VAL A 97 13.58 14.02 5.63
CA VAL A 97 13.12 14.29 4.26
C VAL A 97 11.81 13.55 3.94
N ALA A 98 11.54 12.40 4.56
CA ALA A 98 10.38 11.58 4.22
C ALA A 98 9.06 12.16 4.72
N GLY A 99 9.08 13.00 5.77
CA GLY A 99 7.90 13.78 6.18
C GLY A 99 7.34 14.68 5.06
N ARG A 100 8.18 15.09 4.10
CA ARG A 100 7.74 15.85 2.91
C ARG A 100 7.12 14.99 1.81
N PHE A 101 7.33 13.68 1.86
CA PHE A 101 6.92 12.74 0.82
C PHE A 101 6.09 11.59 1.40
N SER A 102 5.29 11.85 2.43
CA SER A 102 4.40 10.86 3.05
C SER A 102 3.49 10.16 2.02
N ALA A 103 3.11 10.89 0.96
CA ALA A 103 2.33 10.35 -0.16
C ALA A 103 3.05 9.25 -0.98
N LEU A 104 4.39 9.18 -0.95
CA LEU A 104 5.18 8.15 -1.63
C LEU A 104 5.45 6.92 -0.76
N VAL A 105 5.34 7.07 0.56
CA VAL A 105 5.60 5.99 1.52
C VAL A 105 4.62 4.83 1.31
N LEU A 106 3.34 5.14 1.10
CA LEU A 106 2.30 4.12 0.97
C LEU A 106 2.40 3.34 -0.35
N PRO A 107 2.56 3.98 -1.54
CA PRO A 107 2.89 3.27 -2.77
C PRO A 107 4.17 2.42 -2.67
N ALA A 108 5.22 2.93 -2.00
CA ALA A 108 6.45 2.17 -1.81
C ALA A 108 6.22 0.91 -0.95
N GLN A 109 5.39 0.99 0.09
CA GLN A 109 4.97 -0.18 0.87
C GLN A 109 4.17 -1.17 0.02
N GLY A 110 3.28 -0.67 -0.84
CA GLY A 110 2.56 -1.48 -1.82
C GLY A 110 3.50 -2.25 -2.72
N MET A 111 4.47 -1.56 -3.33
CA MET A 111 5.50 -2.18 -4.16
C MET A 111 6.33 -3.20 -3.39
N ALA A 112 6.78 -2.87 -2.17
CA ALA A 112 7.54 -3.79 -1.33
C ALA A 112 6.74 -5.07 -1.03
N LEU A 113 5.46 -4.94 -0.71
CA LEU A 113 4.58 -6.09 -0.47
C LEU A 113 4.34 -6.92 -1.73
N THR A 114 4.17 -6.28 -2.89
CA THR A 114 4.09 -6.98 -4.17
C THR A 114 5.40 -7.73 -4.47
N ALA A 115 6.56 -7.10 -4.28
CA ALA A 115 7.85 -7.77 -4.45
C ALA A 115 8.02 -8.95 -3.50
N LEU A 116 7.62 -8.78 -2.23
CA LEU A 116 7.66 -9.84 -1.22
C LEU A 116 6.83 -11.05 -1.64
N LEU A 117 5.58 -10.84 -2.10
CA LEU A 117 4.73 -11.94 -2.57
C LEU A 117 5.27 -12.57 -3.86
N PHE A 118 6.00 -11.82 -4.69
CA PHE A 118 6.63 -12.34 -5.89
C PHE A 118 7.83 -13.26 -5.60
N MET A 119 8.55 -13.07 -4.49
CA MET A 119 9.70 -13.92 -4.14
C MET A 119 9.37 -15.43 -4.08
N PRO A 120 8.39 -15.90 -3.29
CA PRO A 120 8.01 -17.31 -3.29
C PRO A 120 7.37 -17.74 -4.60
N LEU A 121 6.70 -16.85 -5.32
CA LEU A 121 6.13 -17.14 -6.64
C LEU A 121 7.22 -17.42 -7.67
N ALA A 122 8.25 -16.57 -7.73
CA ALA A 122 9.39 -16.73 -8.63
C ALA A 122 10.14 -18.04 -8.37
N ALA A 123 10.31 -18.39 -7.09
CA ALA A 123 10.86 -19.69 -6.71
C ALA A 123 9.96 -20.87 -7.15
N ALA A 124 8.64 -20.72 -7.05
CA ALA A 124 7.70 -21.75 -7.49
C ALA A 124 7.58 -21.88 -9.02
N LEU A 125 8.03 -20.87 -9.76
CA LEU A 125 8.08 -20.86 -11.23
C LEU A 125 9.51 -21.15 -11.76
N ASP A 126 10.42 -21.61 -10.88
CA ASP A 126 11.81 -21.94 -11.21
C ASP A 126 12.60 -20.80 -11.91
N LEU A 127 12.33 -19.55 -11.54
CA LEU A 127 13.07 -18.40 -12.05
C LEU A 127 14.45 -18.29 -11.38
N GLU A 128 15.52 -18.56 -12.14
CA GLU A 128 16.90 -18.50 -11.64
C GLU A 128 17.34 -17.09 -11.21
N THR A 129 16.88 -16.04 -11.91
CA THR A 129 17.22 -14.65 -11.60
C THR A 129 16.02 -13.72 -11.77
N ALA A 130 15.36 -13.38 -10.66
CA ALA A 130 14.30 -12.38 -10.63
C ALA A 130 14.86 -10.98 -10.29
N SER A 131 14.45 -9.97 -11.06
CA SER A 131 14.79 -8.56 -10.83
C SER A 131 13.67 -7.85 -10.07
N TYR A 132 13.93 -7.46 -8.83
CA TYR A 132 12.96 -6.74 -7.97
C TYR A 132 13.08 -5.21 -8.06
N ARG A 133 13.81 -4.71 -9.06
CA ARG A 133 13.92 -3.26 -9.27
C ARG A 133 12.73 -2.76 -10.08
N PRO A 134 12.12 -1.63 -9.72
CA PRO A 134 11.12 -1.02 -10.57
C PRO A 134 11.74 -0.59 -11.90
N ASP A 135 11.02 -0.82 -12.97
CA ASP A 135 11.35 -0.28 -14.28
C ASP A 135 10.96 1.20 -14.38
N LEU A 136 11.35 1.83 -15.49
CA LEU A 136 11.10 3.26 -15.70
C LEU A 136 9.60 3.59 -15.72
N SER A 137 8.77 2.72 -16.30
CA SER A 137 7.32 2.90 -16.34
C SER A 137 6.71 2.86 -14.93
N THR A 138 7.15 1.94 -14.07
CA THR A 138 6.73 1.88 -12.66
C THR A 138 7.17 3.14 -11.91
N LEU A 139 8.41 3.62 -12.11
CA LEU A 139 8.88 4.85 -11.48
C LEU A 139 8.07 6.07 -11.91
N VAL A 140 7.75 6.17 -13.20
CA VAL A 140 6.90 7.25 -13.73
C VAL A 140 5.49 7.13 -13.14
N ALA A 141 4.90 5.94 -13.07
CA ALA A 141 3.60 5.72 -12.44
C ALA A 141 3.62 6.12 -10.96
N LEU A 142 4.64 5.70 -10.21
CA LEU A 142 4.83 6.07 -8.81
C LEU A 142 4.86 7.59 -8.62
N LEU A 143 5.60 8.31 -9.46
CA LEU A 143 5.68 9.77 -9.40
C LEU A 143 4.34 10.42 -9.79
N LEU A 144 3.74 10.02 -10.91
CA LEU A 144 2.50 10.61 -11.41
C LEU A 144 1.34 10.39 -10.44
N PHE A 145 1.13 9.15 -10.00
CA PHE A 145 0.02 8.82 -9.12
C PHE A 145 0.30 9.17 -7.66
N GLY A 146 1.56 9.12 -7.21
CA GLY A 146 1.94 9.56 -5.87
C GLY A 146 1.77 11.07 -5.70
N ILE A 147 2.28 11.87 -6.64
CA ILE A 147 2.11 13.32 -6.63
C ILE A 147 0.65 13.68 -6.93
N GLY A 148 0.03 13.03 -7.92
CA GLY A 148 -1.37 13.27 -8.28
C GLY A 148 -2.33 12.99 -7.12
N GLY A 149 -2.13 11.87 -6.42
CA GLY A 149 -2.91 11.51 -5.23
C GLY A 149 -2.72 12.51 -4.10
N HIS A 150 -1.50 13.01 -3.89
CA HIS A 150 -1.24 14.08 -2.91
C HIS A 150 -1.96 15.38 -3.28
N VAL A 151 -1.80 15.86 -4.51
CA VAL A 151 -2.41 17.12 -4.98
C VAL A 151 -3.94 17.04 -4.91
N LEU A 152 -4.53 15.96 -5.41
CA LEU A 152 -5.98 15.76 -5.38
C LEU A 152 -6.51 15.54 -3.97
N GLY A 153 -5.80 14.77 -3.16
CA GLY A 153 -6.14 14.56 -1.75
C GLY A 153 -6.18 15.88 -0.99
N THR A 154 -5.16 16.73 -1.16
CA THR A 154 -5.08 18.04 -0.49
C THR A 154 -6.19 18.96 -0.99
N ALA A 155 -6.40 19.03 -2.31
CA ALA A 155 -7.47 19.85 -2.89
C ALA A 155 -8.88 19.40 -2.43
N LEU A 156 -9.10 18.10 -2.22
CA LEU A 156 -10.34 17.56 -1.69
C LEU A 156 -10.50 17.88 -0.20
N ALA A 157 -9.43 17.69 0.58
CA ALA A 157 -9.40 17.97 2.02
C ALA A 157 -9.68 19.45 2.33
N GLU A 158 -9.12 20.38 1.54
CA GLU A 158 -9.35 21.83 1.68
C GLU A 158 -10.80 22.23 1.42
N ARG A 159 -11.54 21.47 0.60
CA ARG A 159 -12.96 21.73 0.32
C ARG A 159 -13.89 21.19 1.40
N LEU A 160 -13.38 20.44 2.38
CA LEU A 160 -14.18 19.84 3.44
C LEU A 160 -14.16 20.72 4.69
N PRO A 161 -15.34 21.11 5.22
CA PRO A 161 -15.44 22.09 6.31
C PRO A 161 -15.03 21.56 7.69
N ARG A 162 -14.68 20.27 7.83
CA ARG A 162 -14.32 19.65 9.10
C ARG A 162 -13.00 18.89 8.97
N ARG A 163 -12.03 19.20 9.85
CA ARG A 163 -10.76 18.44 10.00
C ARG A 163 -11.01 16.92 10.09
N ARG A 164 -12.08 16.53 10.80
CA ARG A 164 -12.53 15.14 10.95
C ARG A 164 -12.85 14.43 9.63
N ALA A 165 -13.27 15.15 8.60
CA ALA A 165 -13.55 14.61 7.27
C ALA A 165 -12.40 14.84 6.29
N ALA A 166 -11.60 15.89 6.50
CA ALA A 166 -10.50 16.28 5.62
C ALA A 166 -9.37 15.24 5.57
N LEU A 167 -8.90 14.74 6.73
CA LEU A 167 -7.86 13.71 6.79
C LEU A 167 -8.31 12.39 6.12
N PRO A 168 -9.44 11.78 6.52
CA PRO A 168 -9.87 10.52 5.91
C PRO A 168 -10.13 10.64 4.40
N ALA A 169 -10.58 11.82 3.91
CA ALA A 169 -10.77 12.07 2.48
C ALA A 169 -9.44 12.18 1.72
N TYR A 170 -8.45 12.89 2.29
CA TYR A 170 -7.09 12.91 1.76
C TYR A 170 -6.55 11.48 1.66
N ASP A 171 -6.70 10.71 2.73
CA ASP A 171 -6.14 9.37 2.83
C ASP A 171 -6.83 8.36 1.92
N ALA A 172 -8.16 8.42 1.81
CA ALA A 172 -8.90 7.63 0.82
C ALA A 172 -8.45 7.94 -0.61
N THR A 173 -8.16 9.22 -0.90
CA THR A 173 -7.69 9.64 -2.22
C THR A 173 -6.30 9.10 -2.50
N VAL A 174 -5.35 9.26 -1.57
CA VAL A 174 -3.99 8.71 -1.70
C VAL A 174 -4.03 7.18 -1.84
N LEU A 175 -4.85 6.51 -1.03
CA LEU A 175 -5.03 5.06 -1.09
C LEU A 175 -5.59 4.63 -2.44
N ALA A 176 -6.58 5.33 -3.02
CA ALA A 176 -7.11 4.99 -4.35
C ALA A 176 -6.05 5.16 -5.45
N PHE A 177 -5.22 6.19 -5.35
CA PHE A 177 -4.17 6.49 -6.33
C PHE A 177 -2.97 5.54 -6.25
N GLN A 178 -2.83 4.75 -5.18
CA GLN A 178 -1.76 3.76 -5.10
C GLN A 178 -2.01 2.52 -5.97
N ALA A 179 -3.27 2.17 -6.23
CA ALA A 179 -3.62 0.91 -6.89
C ALA A 179 -3.03 0.81 -8.31
N PRO A 180 -3.06 1.86 -9.16
CA PRO A 180 -2.37 1.85 -10.45
C PRO A 180 -0.87 1.57 -10.35
N VAL A 181 -0.18 2.11 -9.33
CA VAL A 181 1.27 1.90 -9.14
C VAL A 181 1.56 0.44 -8.81
N ILE A 182 0.77 -0.14 -7.91
CA ILE A 182 0.90 -1.54 -7.50
C ILE A 182 0.61 -2.48 -8.67
N LEU A 183 -0.43 -2.18 -9.46
CA LEU A 183 -0.78 -2.95 -10.65
C LEU A 183 0.33 -2.89 -11.70
N ALA A 184 0.85 -1.69 -12.00
CA ALA A 184 1.95 -1.52 -12.94
C ALA A 184 3.19 -2.31 -12.50
N TYR A 185 3.56 -2.20 -11.22
CA TYR A 185 4.72 -2.91 -10.69
C TYR A 185 4.53 -4.42 -10.64
N GLY A 186 3.35 -4.90 -10.21
CA GLY A 186 3.01 -6.31 -10.21
C GLY A 186 3.07 -6.91 -11.61
N HIS A 187 2.54 -6.20 -12.61
CA HIS A 187 2.61 -6.63 -14.00
C HIS A 187 4.06 -6.67 -14.52
N ALA A 188 4.88 -5.66 -14.16
CA ALA A 188 6.30 -5.63 -14.53
C ALA A 188 7.10 -6.80 -13.93
N LEU A 189 6.78 -7.23 -12.71
CA LEU A 189 7.35 -8.44 -12.11
C LEU A 189 6.87 -9.70 -12.83
N GLY A 190 5.56 -9.79 -13.11
CA GLY A 190 4.95 -10.92 -13.78
C GLY A 190 5.46 -11.18 -15.19
N LEU A 191 5.84 -10.12 -15.94
CA LEU A 191 6.47 -10.25 -17.25
C LEU A 191 7.82 -11.00 -17.22
N GLN A 192 8.48 -11.09 -16.06
CA GLN A 192 9.72 -11.87 -15.93
C GLN A 192 9.46 -13.38 -15.79
N ALA A 193 8.20 -13.75 -15.55
CA ALA A 193 7.76 -15.12 -15.36
C ALA A 193 7.09 -15.74 -16.61
N GLN A 194 7.08 -14.99 -17.72
CA GLN A 194 6.59 -15.41 -19.03
C GLN A 194 7.75 -15.62 -19.99
#